data_AF-A0A6A3F8X8-F1
#
_entry.id   AF-A0A6A3F8X8-F1
#
_cell.length_a   1.000
_cell.length_b   1.000
_cell.length_c   1.000
_cell.angle_alpha   90.00
_cell.angle_beta   90.00
_cell.angle_gamma   90.00
#
_symmetry.space_group_name_H-M   'P 1'
#
loop_
_entity.id
_entity.type
_entity.pdbx_description
1 polymer ?
#
loop_
_entity_poly.entity_id
_entity_poly.type
_entity_poly.pdbx_seq_one_letter_code
_entity_poly.pdbx_strand_id
1 'polypeptide(L)'
;MWGRSSELCDEKWLSLIHSLGEFWRGRRWSKWVETTTELLISRATRDDETDLYQWTELLEGQWLWKGKARDAAVAACEQVAAFVELLVEAPTSDGREAVDVPTVEPDAEWLWALEMQQMLKMNAREEANRRGVAKDIVWPGCRVEVFGSSLSLYGSPDSDVDMSLMTNGPRRGKDLPPEMLGFYYLKRLLERKVWDEEQKGTVILPDVKQLKRVRSQARDGAVGLYTSKDPKQRQNAVFFELQMELLGEAASSEIDDIYRRERMNRGHIATSRAQDKLWDSKHRKNELFDLKSLLEGEPECKIQAVASHARVPVTRFQYTLGDLDYKCDLCFDNELGLRNTRLLRAYASYDDRARDLGLAVKHWAKQRGISDTASGFLSSYSYVLLSIYYLQVVRVLPNLQDPRLLELAGVSAEYYDGVNIAFCEDRDLATVFHEQNSADRDSLDASISELLMGFFEFYATQFDYVKHAVTIRTPERSVSKQSLWGAKAKSWRMSIQDPLQTSRDLGGMLQFSGQRKIADEMRRAHVLLVRCGSFLDMVC
;
A
#
# COMPACT_ATOMS: atom_id res chain seq x y z
N MET A 1 31.00 -24.85 3.88
CA MET A 1 30.22 -26.01 3.37
C MET A 1 28.74 -25.70 3.42
N TRP A 2 28.29 -24.71 2.66
CA TRP A 2 26.86 -24.43 2.46
C TRP A 2 26.66 -24.44 0.95
N GLY A 3 26.40 -25.63 0.42
CA GLY A 3 26.12 -25.85 -0.99
C GLY A 3 24.97 -26.83 -1.08
N ARG A 4 23.91 -26.40 -1.78
CA ARG A 4 22.83 -27.20 -2.35
C ARG A 4 22.37 -28.41 -1.53
N SER A 5 21.25 -28.26 -0.83
CA SER A 5 20.38 -29.41 -0.54
C SER A 5 18.94 -28.93 -0.58
N SER A 6 18.27 -29.27 -1.67
CA SER A 6 16.81 -29.38 -1.78
C SER A 6 16.32 -30.72 -1.20
N GLU A 7 17.13 -31.39 -0.36
CA GLU A 7 16.91 -32.73 0.18
C GLU A 7 16.74 -32.72 1.71
N LEU A 8 16.47 -31.56 2.32
CA LEU A 8 16.14 -31.46 3.75
C LEU A 8 14.68 -31.82 4.07
N CYS A 9 13.98 -32.49 3.15
CA CYS A 9 12.55 -32.78 3.29
C CYS A 9 12.23 -34.18 3.82
N ASP A 10 13.17 -35.13 3.86
CA ASP A 10 12.83 -36.54 4.17
C ASP A 10 13.61 -37.23 5.30
N GLU A 11 14.56 -36.58 5.97
CA GLU A 11 15.10 -37.14 7.23
C GLU A 11 15.35 -36.07 8.31
N LYS A 12 14.63 -36.26 9.44
CA LYS A 12 15.02 -35.84 10.81
C LYS A 12 15.05 -34.34 11.14
N TRP A 13 13.92 -33.64 10.94
CA TRP A 13 13.67 -32.36 11.64
C TRP A 13 13.88 -32.51 13.15
N LEU A 14 13.31 -33.56 13.76
CA LEU A 14 13.44 -33.84 15.20
C LEU A 14 14.87 -34.18 15.65
N SER A 15 15.69 -34.84 14.82
CA SER A 15 17.08 -35.12 15.21
C SER A 15 18.01 -33.91 15.05
N LEU A 16 17.72 -32.99 14.12
CA LEU A 16 18.39 -31.70 14.04
C LEU A 16 18.03 -30.84 15.27
N ILE A 17 16.76 -30.86 15.67
CA ILE A 17 16.23 -30.18 16.87
C ILE A 17 16.86 -30.76 18.14
N HIS A 18 16.94 -32.09 18.28
CA HIS A 18 17.63 -32.74 19.40
C HIS A 18 19.13 -32.38 19.46
N SER A 19 19.83 -32.40 18.32
CA SER A 19 21.25 -32.04 18.24
C SER A 19 21.50 -30.57 18.62
N LEU A 20 20.60 -29.66 18.21
CA LEU A 20 20.67 -28.26 18.59
C LEU A 20 20.34 -28.04 20.08
N GLY A 21 19.38 -28.79 20.64
CA GLY A 21 19.06 -28.75 22.07
C GLY A 21 20.26 -29.08 22.97
N GLU A 22 21.09 -30.07 22.58
CA GLU A 22 22.31 -30.40 23.34
C GLU A 22 23.38 -29.30 23.28
N PHE A 23 23.43 -28.54 22.18
CA PHE A 23 24.38 -27.44 21.97
C PHE A 23 24.07 -26.19 22.82
N TRP A 24 22.80 -25.96 23.19
CA TRP A 24 22.34 -24.75 23.89
C TRP A 24 22.34 -24.84 25.42
N ARG A 25 23.07 -25.80 26.03
CA ARG A 25 23.22 -25.91 27.49
C ARG A 25 23.75 -24.59 28.09
N GLY A 26 22.85 -23.76 28.60
CA GLY A 26 23.17 -22.90 29.74
C GLY A 26 22.65 -21.47 29.76
N ARG A 27 21.98 -20.89 28.74
CA ARG A 27 21.39 -19.53 28.91
C ARG A 27 20.39 -18.99 27.87
N ARG A 28 20.01 -19.73 26.81
CA ARG A 28 19.15 -19.21 25.71
C ARG A 28 17.99 -20.14 25.30
N TRP A 29 17.58 -21.04 26.19
CA TRP A 29 16.53 -22.02 25.93
C TRP A 29 15.19 -21.42 25.51
N SER A 30 14.70 -20.38 26.18
CA SER A 30 13.42 -19.74 25.81
C SER A 30 13.45 -19.26 24.36
N LYS A 31 14.51 -18.55 23.97
CA LYS A 31 14.71 -18.06 22.60
C LYS A 31 14.84 -19.19 21.58
N TRP A 32 15.45 -20.30 21.96
CA TRP A 32 15.55 -21.48 21.09
C TRP A 32 14.18 -22.13 20.86
N VAL A 33 13.39 -22.32 21.92
CA VAL A 33 12.01 -22.85 21.83
C VAL A 33 11.14 -21.94 20.96
N GLU A 34 11.17 -20.63 21.22
CA GLU A 34 10.46 -19.61 20.42
C GLU A 34 10.86 -19.69 18.94
N THR A 35 12.16 -19.64 18.64
CA THR A 35 12.65 -19.65 17.24
C THR A 35 12.33 -20.97 16.53
N THR A 36 12.44 -22.09 17.22
CA THR A 36 12.16 -23.42 16.64
C THR A 36 10.68 -23.59 16.35
N THR A 37 9.82 -23.16 17.28
CA THR A 37 8.36 -23.18 17.10
C THR A 37 7.93 -22.29 15.95
N GLU A 38 8.48 -21.07 15.84
CA GLU A 38 8.22 -20.18 14.71
C GLU A 38 8.65 -20.79 13.38
N LEU A 39 9.80 -21.47 13.33
CA LEU A 39 10.29 -22.14 12.13
C LEU A 39 9.39 -23.31 11.73
N LEU A 40 8.99 -24.15 12.68
CA LEU A 40 8.07 -25.27 12.47
C LEU A 40 6.75 -24.78 11.89
N ILE A 41 6.08 -23.86 12.61
CA ILE A 41 4.78 -23.31 12.19
C ILE A 41 4.89 -22.59 10.84
N SER A 42 6.01 -21.94 10.54
CA SER A 42 6.15 -21.24 9.26
C SER A 42 6.12 -22.13 8.02
N ARG A 43 6.46 -23.42 8.17
CA ARG A 43 6.63 -24.35 7.05
C ARG A 43 5.64 -25.51 7.06
N ALA A 44 5.17 -25.87 8.25
CA ALA A 44 4.24 -26.96 8.42
C ALA A 44 2.94 -26.72 7.63
N THR A 45 2.41 -27.81 7.13
CA THR A 45 1.16 -27.94 6.40
C THR A 45 0.21 -28.83 7.20
N ARG A 46 -0.97 -29.12 6.66
CA ARG A 46 -1.90 -30.06 7.30
C ARG A 46 -1.31 -31.46 7.47
N ASP A 47 -0.42 -31.86 6.55
CA ASP A 47 0.17 -33.20 6.57
C ASP A 47 1.21 -33.37 7.69
N ASP A 48 1.68 -32.25 8.28
CA ASP A 48 2.71 -32.22 9.33
C ASP A 48 2.10 -32.22 10.75
N GLU A 49 0.79 -32.45 10.91
CA GLU A 49 0.07 -32.41 12.20
C GLU A 49 0.71 -33.33 13.25
N THR A 50 1.13 -34.54 12.85
CA THR A 50 1.78 -35.49 13.77
C THR A 50 3.13 -34.97 14.28
N ASP A 51 3.92 -34.33 13.44
CA ASP A 51 5.23 -33.77 13.83
C ASP A 51 5.07 -32.56 14.75
N LEU A 52 4.01 -31.76 14.55
CA LEU A 52 3.65 -30.67 15.44
C LEU A 52 3.25 -31.16 16.83
N TYR A 53 2.46 -32.25 16.92
CA TYR A 53 2.11 -32.87 18.20
C TYR A 53 3.32 -33.47 18.91
N GLN A 54 4.23 -34.12 18.19
CA GLN A 54 5.48 -34.62 18.76
C GLN A 54 6.35 -33.49 19.32
N TRP A 55 6.38 -32.33 18.67
CA TRP A 55 7.05 -31.15 19.20
C TRP A 55 6.41 -30.65 20.50
N THR A 56 5.08 -30.61 20.60
CA THR A 56 4.40 -30.23 21.85
C THR A 56 4.64 -31.25 22.97
N GLU A 57 4.61 -32.55 22.68
CA GLU A 57 4.92 -33.60 23.66
C GLU A 57 6.34 -33.48 24.20
N LEU A 58 7.32 -33.14 23.35
CA LEU A 58 8.70 -32.89 23.77
C LEU A 58 8.78 -31.71 24.75
N LEU A 59 8.03 -30.64 24.49
CA LEU A 59 8.00 -29.45 25.34
C LEU A 59 7.29 -29.73 26.67
N GLU A 60 6.22 -30.52 26.68
CA GLU A 60 5.46 -30.89 27.88
C GLU A 60 6.18 -31.92 28.75
N GLY A 61 6.90 -32.87 28.13
CA GLY A 61 7.54 -34.01 28.80
C GLY A 61 8.89 -33.71 29.46
N GLN A 62 9.47 -32.51 29.29
CA GLN A 62 10.79 -32.21 29.84
C GLN A 62 10.73 -31.61 31.26
N TRP A 63 11.25 -32.37 32.23
CA TRP A 63 11.52 -31.97 33.62
C TRP A 63 12.59 -30.85 33.78
N LEU A 64 13.11 -30.33 32.66
CA LEU A 64 14.19 -29.34 32.58
C LEU A 64 13.70 -27.88 32.59
N TRP A 65 12.40 -27.64 32.41
CA TRP A 65 11.89 -26.27 32.30
C TRP A 65 11.60 -25.62 33.66
N LYS A 66 12.32 -24.54 33.97
CA LYS A 66 12.05 -23.66 35.12
C LYS A 66 12.09 -22.19 34.70
N GLY A 67 11.26 -21.36 35.33
CA GLY A 67 11.15 -19.93 35.02
C GLY A 67 10.83 -19.67 33.54
N LYS A 68 11.53 -18.72 32.92
CA LYS A 68 11.31 -18.28 31.54
C LYS A 68 11.30 -19.38 30.47
N ALA A 69 12.00 -20.49 30.71
CA ALA A 69 12.01 -21.59 29.75
C ALA A 69 10.72 -22.41 29.78
N ARG A 70 10.07 -22.51 30.95
CA ARG A 70 8.72 -23.10 31.08
C ARG A 70 7.68 -22.20 30.43
N ASP A 71 7.76 -20.89 30.68
CA ASP A 71 6.82 -19.92 30.09
C ASP A 71 6.89 -19.96 28.55
N ALA A 72 8.10 -20.05 27.99
CA ALA A 72 8.31 -20.19 26.54
C ALA A 72 7.80 -21.53 25.99
N ALA A 73 7.97 -22.64 26.72
CA ALA A 73 7.44 -23.95 26.32
C ALA A 73 5.90 -23.97 26.31
N VAL A 74 5.25 -23.41 27.34
CA VAL A 74 3.79 -23.28 27.41
C VAL A 74 3.28 -22.41 26.25
N ALA A 75 3.90 -21.24 26.04
CA ALA A 75 3.53 -20.35 24.94
C ALA A 75 3.72 -21.01 23.57
N ALA A 76 4.76 -21.83 23.39
CA ALA A 76 4.99 -22.59 22.18
C ALA A 76 3.91 -23.66 21.95
N CYS A 77 3.52 -24.41 22.98
CA CYS A 77 2.42 -25.38 22.88
C CYS A 77 1.10 -24.70 22.50
N GLU A 78 0.76 -23.58 23.15
CA GLU A 78 -0.42 -22.78 22.82
C GLU A 78 -0.38 -22.28 21.37
N GLN A 79 0.79 -21.84 20.90
CA GLN A 79 0.96 -21.37 19.53
C GLN A 79 0.82 -22.48 18.49
N VAL A 80 1.34 -23.67 18.77
CA VAL A 80 1.21 -24.85 17.89
C VAL A 80 -0.24 -25.32 17.85
N ALA A 81 -0.91 -25.42 19.00
CA ALA A 81 -2.32 -25.80 19.06
C ALA A 81 -3.19 -24.83 18.24
N ALA A 82 -2.98 -23.52 18.40
CA ALA A 82 -3.69 -22.51 17.62
C ALA A 82 -3.36 -22.57 16.11
N PHE A 83 -2.16 -23.03 15.74
CA PHE A 83 -1.80 -23.23 14.35
C PHE A 83 -2.45 -24.46 13.74
N VAL A 84 -2.49 -25.57 14.46
CA VAL A 84 -3.22 -26.77 14.02
C VAL A 84 -4.70 -26.45 13.84
N GLU A 85 -5.32 -25.73 14.78
CA GLU A 85 -6.71 -25.27 14.65
C GLU A 85 -6.90 -24.42 13.39
N LEU A 86 -6.03 -23.43 13.15
CA LEU A 86 -6.08 -22.61 11.94
C LEU A 86 -5.95 -23.45 10.66
N LEU A 87 -5.09 -24.47 10.66
CA LEU A 87 -4.91 -25.37 9.52
C LEU A 87 -6.13 -26.24 9.27
N VAL A 88 -6.76 -26.76 10.33
CA VAL A 88 -8.00 -27.57 10.24
C VAL A 88 -9.15 -26.73 9.69
N GLU A 89 -9.30 -25.52 10.23
CA GLU A 89 -10.37 -24.58 9.85
C GLU A 89 -10.15 -23.90 8.50
N ALA A 90 -8.94 -23.94 7.95
CA ALA A 90 -8.70 -23.39 6.62
C ALA A 90 -9.58 -24.13 5.58
N PRO A 91 -9.96 -23.47 4.48
CA PRO A 91 -10.60 -24.14 3.35
C PRO A 91 -9.67 -25.16 2.67
N THR A 92 -10.20 -26.30 2.21
CA THR A 92 -9.44 -27.34 1.49
C THR A 92 -9.70 -27.34 -0.02
N SER A 93 -10.59 -26.48 -0.53
CA SER A 93 -10.95 -26.50 -1.94
C SER A 93 -9.75 -26.15 -2.82
N ASP A 94 -9.56 -26.92 -3.90
CA ASP A 94 -8.42 -26.77 -4.82
C ASP A 94 -8.53 -25.51 -5.73
N GLY A 95 -9.32 -24.50 -5.33
CA GLY A 95 -9.45 -23.23 -6.05
C GLY A 95 -10.00 -23.34 -7.48
N ARG A 96 -10.61 -24.48 -7.82
CA ARG A 96 -11.13 -24.80 -9.17
C ARG A 96 -12.65 -24.72 -9.31
N GLU A 97 -13.40 -24.66 -8.21
CA GLU A 97 -14.84 -24.50 -8.27
C GLU A 97 -15.18 -23.04 -8.54
N ALA A 98 -16.20 -22.81 -9.39
CA ALA A 98 -16.72 -21.47 -9.62
C ALA A 98 -17.19 -20.91 -8.28
N VAL A 99 -16.77 -19.67 -7.98
CA VAL A 99 -17.22 -18.97 -6.79
C VAL A 99 -18.51 -18.28 -7.15
N ASP A 100 -19.62 -18.84 -6.66
CA ASP A 100 -20.93 -18.25 -6.86
C ASP A 100 -21.11 -17.05 -5.91
N VAL A 101 -21.82 -16.05 -6.39
CA VAL A 101 -22.23 -14.91 -5.56
C VAL A 101 -23.47 -15.32 -4.78
N PRO A 102 -23.50 -15.16 -3.44
CA PRO A 102 -24.66 -15.54 -2.64
C PRO A 102 -25.82 -14.58 -2.89
N THR A 103 -27.05 -15.11 -2.85
CA THR A 103 -28.28 -14.30 -2.86
C THR A 103 -28.54 -13.70 -1.48
N VAL A 104 -28.97 -12.45 -1.44
CA VAL A 104 -29.25 -11.72 -0.19
C VAL A 104 -30.74 -11.47 -0.02
N GLU A 105 -31.23 -11.54 1.22
CA GLU A 105 -32.62 -11.18 1.56
C GLU A 105 -32.90 -9.70 1.26
N PRO A 106 -34.04 -9.33 0.64
CA PRO A 106 -34.29 -7.97 0.16
C PRO A 106 -34.16 -6.86 1.22
N ASP A 107 -34.60 -7.14 2.45
CA ASP A 107 -34.52 -6.18 3.56
C ASP A 107 -33.06 -5.93 3.99
N ALA A 108 -32.25 -6.99 4.01
CA ALA A 108 -30.83 -6.90 4.31
C ALA A 108 -30.06 -6.22 3.18
N GLU A 109 -30.39 -6.54 1.93
CA GLU A 109 -29.83 -5.91 0.74
C GLU A 109 -30.05 -4.39 0.76
N TRP A 110 -31.28 -3.95 1.04
CA TRP A 110 -31.61 -2.53 1.14
C TRP A 110 -30.87 -1.83 2.27
N LEU A 111 -30.81 -2.46 3.46
CA LEU A 111 -30.13 -1.91 4.62
C LEU A 111 -28.64 -1.70 4.36
N TRP A 112 -27.95 -2.72 3.86
CA TRP A 112 -26.51 -2.63 3.62
C TRP A 112 -26.16 -1.67 2.50
N ALA A 113 -26.98 -1.61 1.44
CA ALA A 113 -26.81 -0.62 0.39
C ALA A 113 -26.93 0.82 0.93
N LEU A 114 -27.90 1.07 1.80
CA LEU A 114 -28.08 2.37 2.47
C LEU A 114 -26.88 2.71 3.38
N GLU A 115 -26.43 1.74 4.18
CA GLU A 115 -25.29 1.89 5.08
C GLU A 115 -23.99 2.22 4.32
N MET A 116 -23.73 1.53 3.21
CA MET A 116 -22.56 1.83 2.37
C MET A 116 -22.63 3.20 1.69
N GLN A 117 -23.83 3.69 1.37
CA GLN A 117 -24.00 5.06 0.87
C GLN A 117 -23.68 6.11 1.94
N GLN A 118 -23.92 5.81 3.22
CA GLN A 118 -23.60 6.70 4.34
C GLN A 118 -22.10 6.77 4.66
N MET A 119 -21.32 5.78 4.22
CA MET A 119 -19.88 5.78 4.42
C MET A 119 -19.25 7.01 3.75
N LEU A 120 -18.46 7.77 4.50
CA LEU A 120 -17.80 9.00 4.03
C LEU A 120 -16.83 8.69 2.87
N LYS A 121 -17.29 8.89 1.64
CA LYS A 121 -16.46 8.81 0.43
C LYS A 121 -15.74 10.15 0.21
N MET A 122 -14.50 10.09 -0.28
CA MET A 122 -13.84 11.29 -0.79
C MET A 122 -14.64 11.88 -1.96
N ASN A 123 -14.87 13.19 -1.92
CA ASN A 123 -15.49 13.92 -3.03
C ASN A 123 -14.44 14.69 -3.83
N ALA A 124 -14.82 15.19 -5.01
CA ALA A 124 -13.90 15.88 -5.92
C ALA A 124 -13.25 17.13 -5.29
N ARG A 125 -13.96 17.84 -4.41
CA ARG A 125 -13.44 19.01 -3.70
C ARG A 125 -12.33 18.61 -2.72
N GLU A 126 -12.55 17.55 -1.96
CA GLU A 126 -11.56 17.04 -1.01
C GLU A 126 -10.33 16.44 -1.72
N GLU A 127 -10.51 15.77 -2.86
CA GLU A 127 -9.39 15.36 -3.71
C GLU A 127 -8.59 16.58 -4.21
N ALA A 128 -9.27 17.65 -4.65
CA ALA A 128 -8.63 18.89 -5.08
C ALA A 128 -7.87 19.59 -3.94
N ASN A 129 -8.45 19.64 -2.73
CA ASN A 129 -7.78 20.19 -1.56
C ASN A 129 -6.46 19.46 -1.26
N ARG A 130 -6.47 18.12 -1.28
CA ARG A 130 -5.28 17.29 -1.04
C ARG A 130 -4.21 17.46 -2.11
N ARG A 131 -4.60 17.59 -3.38
CA ARG A 131 -3.67 17.99 -4.45
C ARG A 131 -3.09 19.38 -4.19
N GLY A 132 -3.91 20.29 -3.69
CA GLY A 132 -3.50 21.62 -3.25
C GLY A 132 -2.45 21.60 -2.14
N VAL A 133 -2.57 20.71 -1.15
CA VAL A 133 -1.57 20.50 -0.09
C VAL A 133 -0.20 20.18 -0.71
N ALA A 134 -0.14 19.23 -1.65
CA ALA A 134 1.11 18.92 -2.35
C ALA A 134 1.67 20.09 -3.17
N LYS A 135 0.80 20.87 -3.84
CA LYS A 135 1.19 22.08 -4.57
C LYS A 135 1.76 23.17 -3.65
N ASP A 136 1.33 23.19 -2.37
CA ASP A 136 1.84 24.16 -1.40
C ASP A 136 3.23 23.85 -0.89
N ILE A 137 3.55 22.56 -0.78
CA ILE A 137 4.83 22.04 -0.30
C ILE A 137 5.89 21.99 -1.42
N VAL A 138 5.63 22.64 -2.57
CA VAL A 138 6.56 22.68 -3.71
C VAL A 138 7.79 23.54 -3.40
N TRP A 139 8.97 22.91 -3.45
CA TRP A 139 10.27 23.59 -3.45
C TRP A 139 10.79 23.75 -4.89
N PRO A 140 11.49 24.85 -5.22
CA PRO A 140 12.00 25.09 -6.57
C PRO A 140 12.81 23.89 -7.11
N GLY A 141 12.49 23.45 -8.33
CA GLY A 141 13.15 22.30 -8.98
C GLY A 141 12.69 20.90 -8.51
N CYS A 142 11.76 20.81 -7.55
CA CYS A 142 11.20 19.54 -7.09
C CYS A 142 9.69 19.48 -7.38
N ARG A 143 9.19 18.29 -7.76
CA ARG A 143 7.75 18.05 -7.93
C ARG A 143 7.25 17.19 -6.79
N VAL A 144 6.19 17.63 -6.10
CA VAL A 144 5.49 16.81 -5.10
C VAL A 144 4.26 16.21 -5.76
N GLU A 145 4.15 14.88 -5.77
CA GLU A 145 2.99 14.17 -6.31
C GLU A 145 2.26 13.44 -5.18
N VAL A 146 0.94 13.64 -5.09
CA VAL A 146 0.08 12.90 -4.17
C VAL A 146 -0.13 11.49 -4.73
N PHE A 147 -0.16 10.49 -3.85
CA PHE A 147 -0.53 9.12 -4.20
C PHE A 147 -1.37 8.49 -3.07
N GLY A 148 -1.58 7.18 -3.14
CA GLY A 148 -2.25 6.41 -2.09
C GLY A 148 -3.75 6.66 -2.04
N SER A 149 -4.30 6.58 -0.82
CA SER A 149 -5.74 6.66 -0.59
C SER A 149 -6.35 7.97 -1.09
N SER A 150 -5.55 9.04 -1.14
CA SER A 150 -6.01 10.36 -1.58
C SER A 150 -6.39 10.40 -3.06
N LEU A 151 -5.78 9.58 -3.92
CA LEU A 151 -6.06 9.60 -5.37
C LEU A 151 -6.50 8.24 -5.94
N SER A 152 -6.55 7.18 -5.15
CA SER A 152 -6.95 5.84 -5.64
C SER A 152 -8.46 5.62 -5.75
N LEU A 153 -9.27 6.58 -5.29
CA LEU A 153 -10.73 6.45 -5.02
C LEU A 153 -11.10 5.51 -3.87
N TYR A 154 -10.12 4.86 -3.22
CA TYR A 154 -10.30 4.07 -2.00
C TYR A 154 -9.99 4.87 -0.72
N GLY A 155 -10.14 6.19 -0.79
CA GLY A 155 -9.89 7.13 0.30
C GLY A 155 -11.15 7.53 1.05
N SER A 156 -10.95 7.88 2.32
CA SER A 156 -11.92 8.59 3.16
C SER A 156 -11.34 9.93 3.60
N PRO A 157 -12.17 10.89 4.07
CA PRO A 157 -11.69 12.16 4.62
C PRO A 157 -10.62 12.03 5.71
N ASP A 158 -10.65 10.95 6.50
CA ASP A 158 -9.65 10.69 7.55
C ASP A 158 -8.37 10.00 7.04
N SER A 159 -8.29 9.68 5.76
CA SER A 159 -7.10 9.03 5.18
C SER A 159 -5.96 10.02 5.05
N ASP A 160 -4.75 9.58 5.42
CA ASP A 160 -3.53 10.36 5.26
C ASP A 160 -3.28 10.77 3.80
N VAL A 161 -2.60 11.90 3.63
CA VAL A 161 -2.15 12.44 2.34
C VAL A 161 -0.74 11.93 2.08
N ASP A 162 -0.65 10.79 1.39
CA ASP A 162 0.63 10.24 0.94
C ASP A 162 1.19 11.08 -0.21
N MET A 163 2.43 11.52 -0.09
CA MET A 163 3.11 12.37 -1.07
C MET A 163 4.50 11.86 -1.38
N SER A 164 4.92 12.05 -2.62
CA SER A 164 6.26 11.75 -3.07
C SER A 164 6.93 12.99 -3.66
N LEU A 165 8.08 13.34 -3.12
CA LEU A 165 8.98 14.31 -3.72
C LEU A 165 9.76 13.62 -4.84
N MET A 166 9.41 13.96 -6.08
CA MET A 166 10.07 13.51 -7.28
C MET A 166 11.30 14.39 -7.52
N THR A 167 12.48 13.81 -7.33
CA THR A 167 13.78 14.48 -7.54
C THR A 167 14.23 14.43 -9.00
N ASN A 168 13.59 13.57 -9.80
CA ASN A 168 13.78 13.45 -11.24
C ASN A 168 12.55 14.00 -11.99
N GLY A 169 12.63 15.24 -12.48
CA GLY A 169 11.64 15.76 -13.45
C GLY A 169 11.61 14.93 -14.75
N PRO A 170 10.62 15.14 -15.65
CA PRO A 170 10.46 14.32 -16.85
C PRO A 170 11.74 14.33 -17.69
N ARG A 171 12.29 13.14 -17.97
CA ARG A 171 13.45 12.95 -18.86
C ARG A 171 13.11 13.41 -20.29
N ARG A 172 13.25 14.70 -20.56
CA ARG A 172 13.40 15.21 -21.93
C ARG A 172 14.87 15.49 -22.18
N GLY A 173 15.45 14.65 -23.03
CA GLY A 173 16.77 14.87 -23.62
C GLY A 173 17.90 14.34 -22.77
N LYS A 174 18.68 13.43 -23.36
CA LYS A 174 20.06 13.16 -22.96
C LYS A 174 20.77 14.51 -22.92
N ASP A 175 21.36 14.88 -21.77
CA ASP A 175 22.48 15.84 -21.57
C ASP A 175 22.45 16.49 -20.17
N LEU A 176 22.36 15.68 -19.11
CA LEU A 176 22.66 16.06 -17.72
C LEU A 176 23.42 14.95 -17.00
N PRO A 177 24.49 15.26 -16.23
CA PRO A 177 25.03 14.32 -15.26
C PRO A 177 23.97 14.03 -14.17
N PRO A 178 23.76 12.76 -13.77
CA PRO A 178 22.70 12.33 -12.85
C PRO A 178 22.73 12.90 -11.42
N GLU A 179 23.68 13.77 -11.09
CA GLU A 179 24.05 14.12 -9.71
C GLU A 179 23.43 15.46 -9.22
N MET A 180 22.60 16.16 -10.02
CA MET A 180 22.28 17.59 -9.81
C MET A 180 20.80 18.03 -9.99
N LEU A 181 19.80 17.15 -10.05
CA LEU A 181 18.47 17.52 -10.62
C LEU A 181 17.36 18.00 -9.66
N GLY A 182 17.48 17.84 -8.34
CA GLY A 182 16.51 18.41 -7.38
C GLY A 182 16.99 18.29 -5.94
N PHE A 183 17.63 17.17 -5.66
CA PHE A 183 18.30 16.89 -4.39
C PHE A 183 19.46 17.86 -4.05
N TYR A 184 20.30 18.19 -5.03
CA TYR A 184 21.43 19.13 -4.85
C TYR A 184 20.97 20.55 -4.48
N TYR A 185 19.79 20.97 -4.96
CA TYR A 185 19.19 22.26 -4.60
C TYR A 185 18.63 22.26 -3.19
N LEU A 186 17.93 21.20 -2.78
CA LEU A 186 17.47 21.02 -1.41
C LEU A 186 18.66 21.07 -0.43
N LYS A 187 19.72 20.31 -0.72
CA LYS A 187 20.97 20.31 0.06
C LYS A 187 21.62 21.70 0.14
N ARG A 188 21.62 22.46 -0.95
CA ARG A 188 22.17 23.83 -1.00
C ARG A 188 21.30 24.87 -0.26
N LEU A 189 19.98 24.65 -0.17
CA LEU A 189 19.08 25.42 0.70
C LEU A 189 19.35 25.15 2.18
N LEU A 190 19.70 23.90 2.53
CA LEU A 190 20.01 23.47 3.89
C LEU A 190 21.40 23.92 4.35
N GLU A 191 22.38 23.90 3.45
CA GLU A 191 23.76 24.36 3.66
C GLU A 191 23.90 25.90 3.73
N ARG A 192 22.82 26.66 3.55
CA ARG A 192 22.79 28.14 3.68
C ARG A 192 22.98 28.67 5.12
N LYS A 193 23.52 27.85 6.03
CA LYS A 193 24.24 28.31 7.23
C LYS A 193 25.76 28.50 7.02
N VAL A 194 26.29 28.33 5.79
CA VAL A 194 27.75 28.35 5.52
C VAL A 194 28.23 29.52 4.64
N TRP A 195 27.37 30.47 4.25
CA TRP A 195 27.83 31.67 3.54
C TRP A 195 27.29 32.93 4.19
N ASP A 196 27.72 33.15 5.43
CA ASP A 196 28.01 34.52 5.82
C ASP A 196 29.37 34.90 5.23
N GLU A 197 29.36 36.08 4.62
CA GLU A 197 30.48 36.86 4.11
C GLU A 197 30.86 36.67 2.63
N GLU A 198 30.57 37.75 1.90
CA GLU A 198 31.13 38.19 0.62
C GLU A 198 30.77 37.39 -0.64
N GLN A 199 29.64 37.77 -1.25
CA GLN A 199 29.68 38.33 -2.60
C GLN A 199 28.44 39.18 -2.91
N LYS A 200 28.71 40.46 -3.23
CA LYS A 200 27.73 41.43 -3.74
C LYS A 200 27.25 41.03 -5.14
N GLY A 201 25.93 41.09 -5.33
CA GLY A 201 25.21 40.99 -6.63
C GLY A 201 24.74 39.56 -6.92
N THR A 202 23.46 39.23 -7.07
CA THR A 202 22.29 40.02 -7.44
C THR A 202 21.01 39.32 -6.91
N VAL A 203 20.00 40.13 -6.65
CA VAL A 203 18.64 39.86 -6.13
C VAL A 203 17.96 38.62 -6.73
N ILE A 204 17.70 37.56 -5.93
CA ILE A 204 16.81 36.41 -6.33
C ILE A 204 15.87 35.96 -5.19
N LEU A 205 16.23 36.20 -3.92
CA LEU A 205 15.44 35.75 -2.76
C LEU A 205 14.11 36.52 -2.46
N PRO A 206 13.95 37.81 -2.82
CA PRO A 206 12.68 38.52 -2.59
C PRO A 206 11.50 38.01 -3.43
N ASP A 207 11.75 37.53 -4.65
CA ASP A 207 10.70 37.23 -5.62
C ASP A 207 9.91 35.95 -5.29
N VAL A 208 10.56 34.93 -4.71
CA VAL A 208 9.89 33.65 -4.38
C VAL A 208 8.89 33.81 -3.22
N LYS A 209 9.23 34.59 -2.19
CA LYS A 209 8.29 34.90 -1.09
C LYS A 209 7.13 35.76 -1.57
N GLN A 210 7.37 36.68 -2.49
CA GLN A 210 6.35 37.52 -3.09
C GLN A 210 5.42 36.71 -4.00
N LEU A 211 5.95 35.77 -4.79
CA LEU A 211 5.19 34.83 -5.61
C LEU A 211 4.38 33.84 -4.76
N LYS A 212 4.95 33.27 -3.68
CA LYS A 212 4.20 32.45 -2.70
C LYS A 212 3.02 33.23 -2.09
N ARG A 213 3.23 34.51 -1.76
CA ARG A 213 2.19 35.40 -1.20
C ARG A 213 1.10 35.72 -2.23
N VAL A 214 1.47 36.04 -3.48
CA VAL A 214 0.52 36.28 -4.58
C VAL A 214 -0.30 35.02 -4.86
N ARG A 215 0.32 33.83 -4.82
CA ARG A 215 -0.35 32.54 -4.99
C ARG A 215 -1.36 32.25 -3.88
N SER A 216 -0.98 32.48 -2.61
CA SER A 216 -1.90 32.35 -1.46
C SER A 216 -3.07 33.32 -1.56
N GLN A 217 -2.82 34.61 -1.82
CA GLN A 217 -3.86 35.62 -1.97
C GLN A 217 -4.85 35.32 -3.11
N ALA A 218 -4.35 34.80 -4.23
CA ALA A 218 -5.20 34.41 -5.33
C ALA A 218 -6.05 33.17 -5.03
N ARG A 219 -5.52 32.23 -4.26
CA ARG A 219 -6.26 31.04 -3.81
C ARG A 219 -7.36 31.39 -2.82
N ASP A 220 -7.09 32.27 -1.86
CA ASP A 220 -8.10 32.80 -0.94
C ASP A 220 -9.22 33.54 -1.70
N GLY A 221 -8.84 34.30 -2.74
CA GLY A 221 -9.78 34.91 -3.68
C GLY A 221 -10.66 33.91 -4.42
N ALA A 222 -10.08 32.79 -4.87
CA ALA A 222 -10.83 31.71 -5.53
C ALA A 222 -11.82 31.02 -4.57
N VAL A 223 -11.42 30.78 -3.31
CA VAL A 223 -12.31 30.22 -2.26
C VAL A 223 -13.50 31.15 -1.99
N GLY A 224 -13.29 32.47 -2.01
CA GLY A 224 -14.36 33.47 -1.93
C GLY A 224 -15.36 33.39 -3.09
N LEU A 225 -14.90 33.05 -4.30
CA LEU A 225 -15.76 32.90 -5.48
C LEU A 225 -16.60 31.62 -5.42
N TYR A 226 -16.03 30.52 -4.91
CA TYR A 226 -16.76 29.26 -4.71
C TYR A 226 -17.87 29.34 -3.65
N THR A 227 -17.69 30.21 -2.66
CA THR A 227 -18.65 30.41 -1.57
C THR A 227 -19.66 31.54 -1.84
N SER A 228 -19.55 32.21 -3.00
CA SER A 228 -20.47 33.28 -3.37
C SER A 228 -21.90 32.78 -3.60
N LYS A 229 -22.89 33.52 -3.08
CA LYS A 229 -24.30 33.25 -3.36
C LYS A 229 -24.67 33.56 -4.82
N ASP A 230 -23.85 34.34 -5.53
CA ASP A 230 -24.06 34.67 -6.94
C ASP A 230 -23.69 33.47 -7.86
N PRO A 231 -24.64 32.89 -8.60
CA PRO A 231 -24.40 31.79 -9.52
C PRO A 231 -23.35 32.10 -10.60
N LYS A 232 -23.28 33.37 -11.05
CA LYS A 232 -22.36 33.81 -12.11
C LYS A 232 -20.91 33.85 -11.61
N GLN A 233 -20.71 34.21 -10.34
CA GLN A 233 -19.41 34.19 -9.68
C GLN A 233 -18.92 32.76 -9.42
N ARG A 234 -19.83 31.84 -9.05
CA ARG A 234 -19.51 30.40 -8.94
C ARG A 234 -19.12 29.78 -10.28
N GLN A 235 -19.80 30.16 -11.37
CA GLN A 235 -19.50 29.67 -12.72
C GLN A 235 -18.15 30.19 -13.24
N ASN A 236 -17.75 31.40 -12.82
CA ASN A 236 -16.44 31.97 -13.12
C ASN A 236 -15.31 31.44 -12.22
N ALA A 237 -15.61 30.77 -11.10
CA ALA A 237 -14.61 30.24 -10.18
C ALA A 237 -13.71 29.19 -10.85
N VAL A 238 -14.29 28.32 -11.69
CA VAL A 238 -13.54 27.32 -12.48
C VAL A 238 -12.60 27.99 -13.50
N PHE A 239 -13.07 29.06 -14.16
CA PHE A 239 -12.25 29.82 -15.09
C PHE A 239 -11.12 30.56 -14.36
N PHE A 240 -11.41 31.15 -13.20
CA PHE A 240 -10.42 31.83 -12.36
C PHE A 240 -9.38 30.85 -11.79
N GLU A 241 -9.80 29.67 -11.36
CA GLU A 241 -8.92 28.59 -10.91
C GLU A 241 -7.98 28.13 -12.03
N LEU A 242 -8.50 27.93 -13.25
CA LEU A 242 -7.69 27.60 -14.42
C LEU A 242 -6.69 28.71 -14.78
N GLN A 243 -7.09 29.99 -14.71
CA GLN A 243 -6.19 31.13 -14.94
C GLN A 243 -5.11 31.22 -13.86
N MET A 244 -5.43 30.91 -12.61
CA MET A 244 -4.48 30.88 -11.51
C MET A 244 -3.55 29.67 -11.57
N GLU A 245 -4.03 28.54 -12.08
CA GLU A 245 -3.22 27.36 -12.40
C GLU A 245 -2.21 27.70 -13.51
N LEU A 246 -2.66 28.31 -14.61
CA LEU A 246 -1.81 28.80 -15.68
C LEU A 246 -0.79 29.83 -15.20
N LEU A 247 -1.17 30.73 -14.28
CA LEU A 247 -0.25 31.70 -13.69
C LEU A 247 0.78 31.03 -12.77
N GLY A 248 0.37 30.01 -12.00
CA GLY A 248 1.26 29.19 -11.20
C GLY A 248 2.26 28.42 -12.07
N GLU A 249 1.80 27.81 -13.16
CA GLU A 249 2.65 27.12 -14.14
C GLU A 249 3.60 28.08 -14.86
N ALA A 250 3.13 29.28 -15.23
CA ALA A 250 3.96 30.32 -15.84
C ALA A 250 5.05 30.80 -14.87
N ALA A 251 4.70 31.06 -13.60
CA ALA A 251 5.68 31.45 -12.59
C ALA A 251 6.71 30.34 -12.32
N SER A 252 6.29 29.08 -12.26
CA SER A 252 7.19 27.93 -12.17
C SER A 252 8.09 27.80 -13.41
N SER A 253 7.54 27.99 -14.62
CA SER A 253 8.30 27.96 -15.87
C SER A 253 9.32 29.11 -15.97
N GLU A 254 9.00 30.29 -15.45
CA GLU A 254 9.86 31.47 -15.48
C GLU A 254 11.02 31.35 -14.49
N ILE A 255 10.75 30.75 -13.32
CA ILE A 255 11.77 30.29 -12.38
C ILE A 255 12.70 29.26 -13.07
N ASP A 256 12.16 28.26 -13.76
CA ASP A 256 12.94 27.26 -14.51
C ASP A 256 13.79 27.87 -15.64
N ASP A 257 13.29 28.93 -16.28
CA ASP A 257 13.97 29.65 -17.36
C ASP A 257 15.17 30.47 -16.84
N ILE A 258 15.03 31.09 -15.68
CA ILE A 258 16.10 31.81 -14.98
C ILE A 258 17.24 30.83 -14.62
N TYR A 259 16.89 29.65 -14.10
CA TYR A 259 17.87 28.61 -13.77
C TYR A 259 18.52 27.96 -15.00
N ARG A 260 17.80 27.83 -16.12
CA ARG A 260 18.37 27.37 -17.40
C ARG A 260 19.47 28.30 -17.95
N ARG A 261 19.42 29.60 -17.67
CA ARG A 261 20.45 30.56 -18.10
C ARG A 261 21.76 30.42 -17.32
N GLU A 262 21.72 30.01 -16.05
CA GLU A 262 22.92 29.74 -15.24
C GLU A 262 23.66 28.46 -15.66
N ARG A 263 22.92 27.49 -16.21
CA ARG A 263 23.39 26.16 -16.64
C ARG A 263 24.36 26.18 -17.84
N MET A 264 24.27 27.18 -18.72
CA MET A 264 25.16 27.31 -19.90
C MET A 264 26.64 27.49 -19.54
N ASN A 265 26.96 27.78 -18.27
CA ASN A 265 28.31 28.20 -17.88
C ASN A 265 29.26 27.11 -17.37
N ARG A 266 28.83 25.90 -16.96
CA ARG A 266 29.75 24.92 -16.31
C ARG A 266 29.30 23.48 -16.53
N GLY A 267 30.16 22.64 -17.13
CA GLY A 267 29.84 21.24 -17.45
C GLY A 267 30.87 20.19 -17.01
N HIS A 268 30.43 18.93 -17.11
CA HIS A 268 31.12 17.60 -17.05
C HIS A 268 31.60 17.15 -15.64
N ILE A 269 31.54 15.88 -15.14
CA ILE A 269 31.75 14.49 -15.65
C ILE A 269 31.00 13.49 -14.71
N ALA A 270 30.78 12.21 -15.11
CA ALA A 270 29.98 11.16 -14.44
C ALA A 270 30.78 9.93 -13.90
N THR A 271 30.21 9.10 -12.97
CA THR A 271 30.47 7.61 -12.85
C THR A 271 29.57 6.77 -11.89
N SER A 272 29.14 5.56 -12.35
CA SER A 272 29.07 4.18 -11.74
C SER A 272 28.04 3.69 -10.65
N ARG A 273 27.31 2.60 -11.01
CA ARG A 273 26.00 2.06 -10.51
C ARG A 273 25.91 1.19 -9.22
N ALA A 274 27.02 0.74 -8.60
CA ALA A 274 26.97 -0.20 -7.46
C ALA A 274 27.26 0.44 -6.09
N GLN A 275 28.07 1.51 -6.08
CA GLN A 275 28.22 2.40 -4.94
C GLN A 275 26.96 3.25 -4.71
N ASP A 276 26.19 3.51 -5.79
CA ASP A 276 24.90 4.20 -5.75
C ASP A 276 23.95 3.60 -4.71
N LYS A 277 23.64 2.29 -4.71
CA LYS A 277 22.59 1.75 -3.81
C LYS A 277 22.89 1.88 -2.30
N LEU A 278 24.16 1.77 -1.91
CA LEU A 278 24.61 1.91 -0.51
C LEU A 278 24.79 3.38 -0.11
N TRP A 279 25.22 4.22 -1.04
CA TRP A 279 25.25 5.68 -0.90
C TRP A 279 23.83 6.23 -0.71
N ASP A 280 22.91 5.84 -1.58
CA ASP A 280 21.51 6.24 -1.70
C ASP A 280 20.68 5.82 -0.47
N SER A 281 20.99 4.71 0.21
CA SER A 281 20.31 4.34 1.47
C SER A 281 20.78 5.11 2.71
N LYS A 282 22.05 5.52 2.78
CA LYS A 282 22.63 6.26 3.92
C LYS A 282 22.43 7.77 3.76
N HIS A 283 22.43 8.26 2.52
CA HIS A 283 22.07 9.62 2.16
C HIS A 283 20.58 9.90 2.46
N ARG A 284 19.64 9.12 1.92
CA ARG A 284 18.18 9.31 2.13
C ARG A 284 17.73 9.45 3.59
N LYS A 285 18.44 8.86 4.56
CA LYS A 285 18.14 9.06 5.98
C LYS A 285 18.42 10.48 6.45
N ASN A 286 19.57 11.06 6.09
CA ASN A 286 19.90 12.45 6.41
C ASN A 286 18.96 13.41 5.69
N GLU A 287 18.60 13.10 4.45
CA GLU A 287 17.68 13.89 3.61
C GLU A 287 16.27 14.01 4.20
N LEU A 288 15.80 13.01 4.95
CA LEU A 288 14.52 13.10 5.67
C LEU A 288 14.59 14.04 6.87
N PHE A 289 15.72 14.08 7.59
CA PHE A 289 15.92 15.02 8.69
C PHE A 289 16.10 16.45 8.19
N ASP A 290 16.72 16.59 7.04
CA ASP A 290 16.85 17.81 6.27
C ASP A 290 15.48 18.32 5.78
N LEU A 291 14.68 17.43 5.16
CA LEU A 291 13.30 17.70 4.76
C LEU A 291 12.42 18.08 5.96
N LYS A 292 12.58 17.37 7.08
CA LYS A 292 11.93 17.70 8.34
C LYS A 292 12.26 19.14 8.75
N SER A 293 13.53 19.55 8.67
CA SER A 293 13.96 20.91 9.04
C SER A 293 13.35 21.98 8.13
N LEU A 294 13.16 21.69 6.84
CA LEU A 294 12.46 22.60 5.91
C LEU A 294 10.99 22.75 6.27
N LEU A 295 10.31 21.63 6.53
CA LEU A 295 8.90 21.61 6.92
C LEU A 295 8.68 22.29 8.28
N GLU A 296 9.62 22.18 9.24
CA GLU A 296 9.57 22.95 10.50
C GLU A 296 9.64 24.48 10.29
N GLY A 297 10.14 24.92 9.14
CA GLY A 297 10.22 26.34 8.76
C GLY A 297 8.97 26.89 8.09
N GLU A 298 8.02 26.05 7.69
CA GLU A 298 6.76 26.48 7.05
C GLU A 298 5.65 26.58 8.13
N PRO A 299 4.97 27.72 8.28
CA PRO A 299 4.04 27.96 9.38
C PRO A 299 2.80 27.07 9.37
N GLU A 300 2.40 26.58 8.19
CA GLU A 300 1.28 25.66 7.99
C GLU A 300 1.63 24.20 8.32
N CYS A 301 2.91 23.90 8.62
CA CYS A 301 3.39 22.55 8.86
C CYS A 301 3.70 22.31 10.34
N LYS A 302 3.20 21.20 10.88
CA LYS A 302 3.54 20.70 12.21
C LYS A 302 4.11 19.29 12.11
N ILE A 303 5.42 19.14 12.31
CA ILE A 303 6.07 17.83 12.25
C ILE A 303 5.54 16.90 13.35
N GLN A 304 5.30 15.64 12.97
CA GLN A 304 4.91 14.57 13.89
C GLN A 304 6.05 13.58 14.13
N ALA A 305 6.64 13.03 13.06
CA ALA A 305 7.68 12.00 13.18
C ALA A 305 8.49 11.83 11.88
N VAL A 306 9.67 11.21 11.98
CA VAL A 306 10.43 10.73 10.82
C VAL A 306 10.62 9.22 10.95
N ALA A 307 10.00 8.45 10.07
CA ALA A 307 10.06 6.99 10.04
C ALA A 307 11.20 6.50 9.14
N SER A 308 12.43 6.81 9.51
CA SER A 308 13.63 6.55 8.69
C SER A 308 14.04 5.07 8.54
N HIS A 309 13.42 4.16 9.31
CA HIS A 309 13.72 2.72 9.30
C HIS A 309 12.66 1.89 8.56
N ALA A 310 11.60 2.53 8.05
CA ALA A 310 10.60 1.87 7.22
C ALA A 310 11.18 1.50 5.84
N ARG A 311 10.54 0.55 5.15
CA ARG A 311 10.92 0.14 3.79
C ARG A 311 10.92 1.32 2.81
N VAL A 312 9.88 2.15 2.89
CA VAL A 312 9.81 3.47 2.26
C VAL A 312 9.92 4.47 3.41
N PRO A 313 11.07 5.11 3.59
CA PRO A 313 11.24 6.12 4.62
C PRO A 313 10.30 7.32 4.39
N VAL A 314 9.60 7.76 5.43
CA VAL A 314 8.64 8.86 5.34
C VAL A 314 8.86 9.91 6.44
N THR A 315 8.63 11.17 6.10
CA THR A 315 8.48 12.27 7.05
C THR A 315 7.00 12.55 7.24
N ARG A 316 6.52 12.40 8.48
CA ARG A 316 5.12 12.61 8.86
C ARG A 316 4.91 13.97 9.50
N PHE A 317 3.89 14.67 9.05
CA PHE A 317 3.54 16.00 9.54
C PHE A 317 2.05 16.25 9.35
N GLN A 318 1.56 17.28 10.01
CA GLN A 318 0.23 17.84 9.81
C GLN A 318 0.37 19.12 8.99
N TYR A 319 -0.44 19.27 7.95
CA TYR A 319 -0.52 20.46 7.13
C TYR A 319 -1.88 21.13 7.32
N THR A 320 -1.90 22.41 7.69
CA THR A 320 -3.13 23.17 7.89
C THR A 320 -3.44 24.00 6.64
N LEU A 321 -4.55 23.69 5.97
CA LEU A 321 -5.07 24.43 4.82
C LEU A 321 -6.39 25.12 5.20
N GLY A 322 -6.35 26.42 5.44
CA GLY A 322 -7.50 27.15 6.00
C GLY A 322 -7.85 26.61 7.39
N ASP A 323 -9.08 26.13 7.57
CA ASP A 323 -9.56 25.53 8.83
C ASP A 323 -9.45 23.99 8.83
N LEU A 324 -8.81 23.39 7.82
CA LEU A 324 -8.69 21.94 7.67
C LEU A 324 -7.27 21.46 7.96
N ASP A 325 -7.17 20.36 8.69
CA ASP A 325 -5.92 19.72 9.06
C ASP A 325 -5.73 18.39 8.31
N TYR A 326 -4.61 18.28 7.60
CA TYR A 326 -4.25 17.10 6.81
C TYR A 326 -3.06 16.38 7.43
N LYS A 327 -3.22 15.10 7.76
CA LYS A 327 -2.08 14.23 8.10
C LYS A 327 -1.38 13.85 6.80
N CYS A 328 -0.07 14.07 6.76
CA CYS A 328 0.73 13.99 5.54
C CYS A 328 1.95 13.10 5.75
N ASP A 329 2.17 12.17 4.82
CA ASP A 329 3.36 11.31 4.77
C ASP A 329 4.14 11.64 3.49
N LEU A 330 5.32 12.26 3.62
CA LEU A 330 6.16 12.64 2.48
C LEU A 330 7.39 11.72 2.37
N CYS A 331 7.57 11.12 1.20
CA CYS A 331 8.69 10.25 0.85
C CYS A 331 9.41 10.74 -0.41
N PHE A 332 10.55 10.14 -0.76
CA PHE A 332 11.30 10.47 -1.97
C PHE A 332 11.10 9.41 -3.06
N ASP A 333 10.90 9.85 -4.31
CA ASP A 333 10.95 9.05 -5.54
C ASP A 333 10.16 7.72 -5.52
N ASN A 334 8.93 7.75 -5.00
CA ASN A 334 8.05 6.58 -4.90
C ASN A 334 7.19 6.39 -6.16
N GLU A 335 7.84 6.20 -7.31
CA GLU A 335 7.19 5.97 -8.61
C GLU A 335 6.21 4.79 -8.59
N LEU A 336 6.54 3.73 -7.86
CA LEU A 336 5.69 2.55 -7.72
C LEU A 336 4.42 2.85 -6.91
N GLY A 337 4.51 3.71 -5.89
CA GLY A 337 3.34 4.19 -5.15
C GLY A 337 2.37 4.96 -6.04
N LEU A 338 2.89 5.84 -6.89
CA LEU A 338 2.11 6.58 -7.90
C LEU A 338 1.43 5.64 -8.89
N ARG A 339 2.15 4.63 -9.39
CA ARG A 339 1.61 3.63 -10.33
C ARG A 339 0.56 2.73 -9.70
N ASN A 340 0.80 2.22 -8.50
CA ASN A 340 -0.20 1.44 -7.76
C ASN A 340 -1.48 2.25 -7.58
N THR A 341 -1.35 3.54 -7.27
CA THR A 341 -2.48 4.45 -7.10
C THR A 341 -3.31 4.59 -8.37
N ARG A 342 -2.65 4.72 -9.54
CA ARG A 342 -3.32 4.75 -10.85
C ARG A 342 -4.00 3.42 -11.19
N LEU A 343 -3.35 2.29 -10.94
CA LEU A 343 -3.93 0.96 -11.14
C LEU A 343 -5.20 0.76 -10.29
N LEU A 344 -5.14 1.10 -9.00
CA LEU A 344 -6.30 1.03 -8.12
C LEU A 344 -7.42 1.98 -8.59
N ARG A 345 -7.07 3.20 -9.02
CA ARG A 345 -8.05 4.14 -9.58
C ARG A 345 -8.71 3.59 -10.83
N ALA A 346 -7.96 2.92 -11.70
CA ALA A 346 -8.51 2.28 -12.90
C ALA A 346 -9.54 1.21 -12.55
N TYR A 347 -9.26 0.35 -11.56
CA TYR A 347 -10.25 -0.62 -11.06
C TYR A 347 -11.48 0.04 -10.44
N ALA A 348 -11.30 1.04 -9.59
CA ALA A 348 -12.41 1.77 -8.96
C ALA A 348 -13.26 2.57 -9.96
N SER A 349 -12.68 2.96 -11.10
CA SER A 349 -13.38 3.69 -12.17
C SER A 349 -14.02 2.76 -13.19
N TYR A 350 -13.61 1.49 -13.23
CA TYR A 350 -14.18 0.48 -14.13
C TYR A 350 -15.61 0.14 -13.72
N ASP A 351 -15.83 -0.16 -12.44
CA ASP A 351 -17.13 -0.50 -11.85
C ASP A 351 -17.26 0.14 -10.45
N ASP A 352 -18.38 0.84 -10.19
CA ASP A 352 -18.61 1.53 -8.91
C ASP A 352 -18.64 0.57 -7.72
N ARG A 353 -19.07 -0.70 -7.92
CA ARG A 353 -19.10 -1.73 -6.88
C ARG A 353 -17.68 -2.08 -6.42
N ALA A 354 -16.68 -1.95 -7.28
CA ALA A 354 -15.29 -2.15 -6.91
C ALA A 354 -14.79 -1.11 -5.92
N ARG A 355 -15.15 0.16 -6.13
CA ARG A 355 -14.87 1.24 -5.18
C ARG A 355 -15.59 1.01 -3.87
N ASP A 356 -16.88 0.71 -3.95
CA ASP A 356 -17.77 0.65 -2.80
C ASP A 356 -17.43 -0.54 -1.89
N LEU A 357 -17.18 -1.73 -2.46
CA LEU A 357 -16.74 -2.90 -1.70
C LEU A 357 -15.37 -2.66 -1.05
N GLY A 358 -14.41 -2.11 -1.80
CA GLY A 358 -13.07 -1.84 -1.24
C GLY A 358 -13.09 -0.82 -0.10
N LEU A 359 -13.98 0.19 -0.16
CA LEU A 359 -14.20 1.13 0.95
C LEU A 359 -14.87 0.46 2.15
N ALA A 360 -15.91 -0.35 1.93
CA ALA A 360 -16.61 -1.13 2.96
C ALA A 360 -15.63 -2.03 3.73
N VAL A 361 -14.87 -2.86 3.01
CA VAL A 361 -13.88 -3.77 3.61
C VAL A 361 -12.77 -3.00 4.34
N LYS A 362 -12.29 -1.88 3.77
CA LYS A 362 -11.28 -1.04 4.43
C LYS A 362 -11.81 -0.43 5.73
N HIS A 363 -13.06 0.02 5.75
CA HIS A 363 -13.70 0.57 6.95
C HIS A 363 -13.86 -0.51 8.02
N TRP A 364 -14.45 -1.65 7.66
CA TRP A 364 -14.56 -2.82 8.54
C TRP A 364 -13.20 -3.18 9.15
N ALA A 365 -12.17 -3.38 8.33
CA ALA A 365 -10.84 -3.76 8.81
C ALA A 365 -10.24 -2.73 9.78
N LYS A 366 -10.55 -1.44 9.60
CA LYS A 366 -10.15 -0.37 10.51
C LYS A 366 -10.91 -0.45 11.85
N GLN A 367 -12.24 -0.58 11.83
CA GLN A 367 -13.05 -0.66 13.05
C GLN A 367 -12.72 -1.90 13.89
N ARG A 368 -12.39 -3.01 13.22
CA ARG A 368 -11.97 -4.25 13.88
C ARG A 368 -10.52 -4.24 14.38
N GLY A 369 -9.77 -3.17 14.10
CA GLY A 369 -8.37 -3.05 14.48
C GLY A 369 -7.51 -4.16 13.88
N ILE A 370 -7.71 -4.45 12.58
CA ILE A 370 -6.96 -5.44 11.78
C ILE A 370 -6.35 -4.83 10.52
N SER A 371 -6.22 -3.50 10.47
CA SER A 371 -5.63 -2.72 9.37
C SER A 371 -4.50 -1.80 9.86
N ASP A 372 -3.48 -2.37 10.52
CA ASP A 372 -2.27 -1.65 10.91
C ASP A 372 -1.01 -2.53 10.79
N THR A 373 -0.17 -2.22 9.81
CA THR A 373 1.08 -2.96 9.57
C THR A 373 2.10 -2.81 10.69
N ALA A 374 2.08 -1.72 11.45
CA ALA A 374 3.01 -1.53 12.56
C ALA A 374 2.68 -2.47 13.73
N SER A 375 1.40 -2.79 13.90
CA SER A 375 0.89 -3.73 14.91
C SER A 375 0.80 -5.18 14.41
N GLY A 376 1.45 -5.50 13.28
CA GLY A 376 1.51 -6.87 12.78
C GLY A 376 0.27 -7.34 12.00
N PHE A 377 -0.52 -6.42 11.44
CA PHE A 377 -1.67 -6.71 10.58
C PHE A 377 -1.43 -6.36 9.11
N LEU A 378 -2.42 -6.61 8.26
CA LEU A 378 -2.41 -6.19 6.86
C LEU A 378 -2.57 -4.67 6.72
N SER A 379 -2.12 -4.13 5.59
CA SER A 379 -2.32 -2.71 5.25
C SER A 379 -3.70 -2.48 4.63
N SER A 380 -4.19 -1.24 4.63
CA SER A 380 -5.40 -0.89 3.88
C SER A 380 -5.27 -1.18 2.38
N TYR A 381 -4.07 -1.03 1.81
CA TYR A 381 -3.78 -1.40 0.43
C TYR A 381 -3.99 -2.91 0.20
N SER A 382 -3.56 -3.74 1.16
CA SER A 382 -3.77 -5.19 1.10
C SER A 382 -5.25 -5.56 1.04
N TYR A 383 -6.10 -4.94 1.87
CA TYR A 383 -7.55 -5.19 1.84
C TYR A 383 -8.20 -4.77 0.53
N VAL A 384 -7.79 -3.66 -0.07
CA VAL A 384 -8.26 -3.26 -1.40
C VAL A 384 -7.89 -4.30 -2.46
N LEU A 385 -6.68 -4.86 -2.41
CA LEU A 385 -6.29 -5.92 -3.33
C LEU A 385 -7.06 -7.24 -3.09
N LEU A 386 -7.40 -7.56 -1.84
CA LEU A 386 -8.31 -8.68 -1.54
C LEU A 386 -9.68 -8.47 -2.19
N SER A 387 -10.24 -7.26 -2.07
CA SER A 387 -11.53 -6.93 -2.70
C SER A 387 -11.45 -7.01 -4.23
N ILE A 388 -10.40 -6.47 -4.85
CA ILE A 388 -10.20 -6.56 -6.31
C ILE A 388 -10.07 -8.01 -6.75
N TYR A 389 -9.26 -8.82 -6.05
CA TYR A 389 -9.10 -10.23 -6.39
C TYR A 389 -10.41 -11.00 -6.31
N TYR A 390 -11.17 -10.82 -5.22
CA TYR A 390 -12.50 -11.42 -5.10
C TYR A 390 -13.41 -11.02 -6.28
N LEU A 391 -13.48 -9.73 -6.60
CA LEU A 391 -14.30 -9.25 -7.72
C LEU A 391 -13.83 -9.76 -9.08
N GLN A 392 -12.55 -10.06 -9.26
CA GLN A 392 -12.06 -10.74 -10.47
C GLN A 392 -12.45 -12.21 -10.49
N VAL A 393 -12.40 -12.89 -9.35
CA VAL A 393 -12.81 -14.30 -9.21
C VAL A 393 -14.29 -14.45 -9.54
N VAL A 394 -15.15 -13.58 -9.00
CA VAL A 394 -16.59 -13.52 -9.33
C VAL A 394 -16.90 -12.73 -10.60
N ARG A 395 -15.89 -12.45 -11.45
CA ARG A 395 -16.04 -11.87 -12.80
C ARG A 395 -16.71 -10.49 -12.89
N VAL A 396 -16.80 -9.73 -11.80
CA VAL A 396 -17.20 -8.31 -11.83
C VAL A 396 -16.09 -7.44 -12.42
N LEU A 397 -14.82 -7.77 -12.14
CA LEU A 397 -13.66 -7.03 -12.65
C LEU A 397 -12.83 -7.85 -13.65
N PRO A 398 -12.29 -7.22 -14.72
CA PRO A 398 -11.29 -7.83 -15.58
C PRO A 398 -9.91 -7.85 -14.92
N ASN A 399 -8.96 -8.52 -15.56
CA ASN A 399 -7.54 -8.30 -15.30
C ASN A 399 -7.02 -7.14 -16.15
N LEU A 400 -6.86 -5.95 -15.56
CA LEU A 400 -6.36 -4.77 -16.28
C LEU A 400 -4.88 -4.90 -16.71
N GLN A 401 -4.19 -5.95 -16.28
CA GLN A 401 -2.81 -6.27 -16.65
C GLN A 401 -2.72 -7.46 -17.62
N ASP A 402 -3.84 -7.93 -18.17
CA ASP A 402 -3.86 -9.02 -19.16
C ASP A 402 -3.10 -8.59 -20.42
N PRO A 403 -2.06 -9.33 -20.86
CA PRO A 403 -1.28 -8.99 -22.05
C PRO A 403 -2.12 -8.80 -23.32
N ARG A 404 -3.21 -9.55 -23.49
CA ARG A 404 -4.12 -9.46 -24.63
C ARG A 404 -4.90 -8.15 -24.62
N LEU A 405 -5.33 -7.70 -23.44
CA LEU A 405 -5.96 -6.39 -23.26
C LEU A 405 -4.97 -5.26 -23.55
N LEU A 406 -3.72 -5.37 -23.07
CA LEU A 406 -2.69 -4.37 -23.34
C LEU A 406 -2.37 -4.26 -24.83
N GLU A 407 -2.31 -5.39 -25.54
CA GLU A 407 -2.13 -5.44 -26.98
C GLU A 407 -3.31 -4.77 -27.72
N LEU A 408 -4.55 -5.13 -27.36
CA LEU A 408 -5.76 -4.53 -27.92
C LEU A 408 -5.82 -3.01 -27.71
N ALA A 409 -5.45 -2.55 -26.52
CA ALA A 409 -5.46 -1.14 -26.15
C ALA A 409 -4.22 -0.36 -26.64
N GLY A 410 -3.26 -1.03 -27.31
CA GLY A 410 -2.03 -0.39 -27.77
C GLY A 410 -1.15 0.16 -26.63
N VAL A 411 -1.29 -0.38 -25.42
CA VAL A 411 -0.54 0.06 -24.25
C VAL A 411 0.88 -0.49 -24.34
N SER A 412 1.86 0.42 -24.33
CA SER A 412 3.27 0.04 -24.40
C SER A 412 3.71 -0.69 -23.14
N ALA A 413 4.44 -1.79 -23.31
CA ALA A 413 4.99 -2.55 -22.21
C ALA A 413 5.96 -1.69 -21.39
N GLU A 414 5.91 -1.85 -20.09
CA GLU A 414 6.77 -1.14 -19.16
C GLU A 414 7.32 -2.12 -18.13
N TYR A 415 8.64 -2.12 -17.92
CA TYR A 415 9.27 -3.14 -17.11
C TYR A 415 9.81 -2.60 -15.79
N TYR A 416 9.48 -3.30 -14.70
CA TYR A 416 10.10 -3.14 -13.40
C TYR A 416 10.56 -4.51 -12.90
N ASP A 417 11.84 -4.62 -12.52
CA ASP A 417 12.48 -5.90 -12.15
C ASP A 417 12.22 -7.04 -13.16
N GLY A 418 12.21 -6.71 -14.45
CA GLY A 418 12.02 -7.68 -15.55
C GLY A 418 10.56 -8.11 -15.77
N VAL A 419 9.60 -7.53 -15.07
CA VAL A 419 8.16 -7.83 -15.20
C VAL A 419 7.43 -6.68 -15.86
N ASN A 420 6.54 -6.98 -16.80
CA ASN A 420 5.68 -5.96 -17.41
C ASN A 420 4.64 -5.47 -16.38
N ILE A 421 4.74 -4.20 -15.99
CA ILE A 421 3.89 -3.52 -15.02
C ILE A 421 2.87 -2.58 -15.67
N ALA A 422 2.78 -2.56 -17.00
CA ALA A 422 1.73 -1.83 -17.70
C ALA A 422 0.33 -2.36 -17.33
N PHE A 423 -0.66 -1.48 -17.44
CA PHE A 423 -2.08 -1.78 -17.22
C PHE A 423 -2.95 -0.91 -18.13
N CYS A 424 -4.15 -1.37 -18.43
CA CYS A 424 -5.13 -0.61 -19.20
C CYS A 424 -5.87 0.39 -18.30
N GLU A 425 -5.89 1.66 -18.71
CA GLU A 425 -6.71 2.72 -18.06
C GLU A 425 -7.96 3.06 -18.88
N ASP A 426 -8.07 2.55 -20.11
CA ASP A 426 -9.23 2.76 -20.97
C ASP A 426 -10.35 1.81 -20.53
N ARG A 427 -11.36 2.38 -19.86
CA ARG A 427 -12.52 1.64 -19.35
C ARG A 427 -13.30 0.98 -20.47
N ASP A 428 -13.58 1.70 -21.56
CA ASP A 428 -14.47 1.21 -22.61
C ASP A 428 -13.85 0.01 -23.32
N LEU A 429 -12.54 0.08 -23.61
CA LEU A 429 -11.80 -1.06 -24.16
C LEU A 429 -11.71 -2.23 -23.19
N ALA A 430 -11.47 -1.97 -21.91
CA ALA A 430 -11.47 -3.01 -20.89
C ALA A 430 -12.84 -3.69 -20.76
N THR A 431 -13.95 -2.95 -20.86
CA THR A 431 -15.31 -3.50 -20.82
C THR A 431 -15.58 -4.40 -22.01
N VAL A 432 -15.26 -3.96 -23.24
CA VAL A 432 -15.42 -4.78 -24.44
C VAL A 432 -14.60 -6.07 -24.34
N PHE A 433 -13.37 -5.98 -23.84
CA PHE A 433 -12.52 -7.16 -23.62
C PHE A 433 -13.11 -8.09 -22.56
N HIS A 434 -13.63 -7.54 -21.46
CA HIS A 434 -14.21 -8.31 -20.35
C HIS A 434 -15.45 -9.08 -20.79
N GLU A 435 -16.38 -8.42 -21.50
CA GLU A 435 -17.61 -9.02 -22.02
C GLU A 435 -17.35 -10.15 -23.01
N GLN A 436 -16.28 -10.04 -23.83
CA GLN A 436 -15.90 -11.08 -24.78
C GLN A 436 -15.30 -12.33 -24.11
N ASN A 437 -14.68 -12.16 -22.95
CA ASN A 437 -14.02 -13.25 -22.21
C ASN A 437 -14.88 -13.82 -21.07
N SER A 438 -16.05 -13.22 -20.80
CA SER A 438 -16.97 -13.66 -19.75
C SER A 438 -18.14 -14.43 -20.37
N ALA A 439 -18.09 -15.77 -20.29
CA ALA A 439 -19.16 -16.63 -20.79
C ALA A 439 -20.40 -16.66 -19.87
N ASP A 440 -20.26 -16.17 -18.64
CA ASP A 440 -21.27 -16.21 -17.59
C ASP A 440 -21.68 -14.76 -17.23
N ARG A 441 -22.98 -14.45 -17.36
CA ARG A 441 -23.51 -13.09 -17.19
C ARG A 441 -24.10 -12.87 -15.80
N ASP A 442 -24.49 -13.92 -15.09
CA ASP A 442 -25.29 -13.78 -13.87
C ASP A 442 -24.51 -13.08 -12.74
N SER A 443 -23.18 -13.25 -12.71
CA SER A 443 -22.28 -12.59 -11.77
C SER A 443 -22.02 -11.10 -12.08
N LEU A 444 -22.27 -10.64 -13.30
CA LEU A 444 -22.14 -9.22 -13.67
C LEU A 444 -23.27 -8.37 -13.07
N ASP A 445 -24.42 -8.96 -12.78
CA ASP A 445 -25.61 -8.27 -12.27
C ASP A 445 -25.70 -8.29 -10.73
N ALA A 446 -24.74 -8.94 -10.05
CA ALA A 446 -24.68 -9.03 -8.59
C ALA A 446 -24.74 -7.66 -7.90
N SER A 447 -25.58 -7.52 -6.89
CA SER A 447 -25.70 -6.28 -6.13
C SER A 447 -24.49 -6.07 -5.21
N ILE A 448 -24.26 -4.83 -4.77
CA ILE A 448 -23.15 -4.54 -3.84
C ILE A 448 -23.30 -5.30 -2.51
N SER A 449 -24.53 -5.57 -2.09
CA SER A 449 -24.86 -6.31 -0.86
C SER A 449 -24.51 -7.79 -1.00
N GLU A 450 -24.81 -8.39 -2.15
CA GLU A 450 -24.42 -9.76 -2.50
C GLU A 450 -22.90 -9.91 -2.56
N LEU A 451 -22.21 -8.95 -3.20
CA LEU A 451 -20.75 -8.93 -3.26
C LEU A 451 -20.10 -8.72 -1.89
N LEU A 452 -20.72 -7.98 -0.98
CA LEU A 452 -20.23 -7.82 0.39
C LEU A 452 -20.32 -9.15 1.15
N MET A 453 -21.48 -9.81 1.13
CA MET A 453 -21.64 -11.10 1.77
C MET A 453 -20.68 -12.13 1.18
N GLY A 454 -20.62 -12.19 -0.16
CA GLY A 454 -19.76 -13.12 -0.88
C GLY A 454 -18.27 -12.87 -0.64
N PHE A 455 -17.83 -11.62 -0.44
CA PHE A 455 -16.44 -11.34 -0.06
C PHE A 455 -16.07 -12.02 1.27
N PHE A 456 -16.93 -11.88 2.29
CA PHE A 456 -16.67 -12.48 3.61
C PHE A 456 -16.80 -14.00 3.56
N GLU A 457 -17.80 -14.52 2.85
CA GLU A 457 -17.95 -15.96 2.62
C GLU A 457 -16.72 -16.56 1.94
N PHE A 458 -16.25 -15.93 0.85
CA PHE A 458 -15.10 -16.38 0.07
C PHE A 458 -13.84 -16.49 0.94
N TYR A 459 -13.48 -15.43 1.67
CA TYR A 459 -12.29 -15.45 2.51
C TYR A 459 -12.44 -16.23 3.81
N ALA A 460 -13.67 -16.44 4.30
CA ALA A 460 -13.93 -17.24 5.49
C ALA A 460 -13.94 -18.75 5.21
N THR A 461 -14.40 -19.17 4.03
CA THR A 461 -14.79 -20.58 3.79
C THR A 461 -14.24 -21.19 2.51
N GLN A 462 -13.80 -20.40 1.53
CA GLN A 462 -13.44 -20.90 0.20
C GLN A 462 -11.97 -20.70 -0.16
N PHE A 463 -11.38 -19.56 0.19
CA PHE A 463 -9.99 -19.27 -0.18
C PHE A 463 -8.99 -20.05 0.68
N ASP A 464 -8.28 -21.02 0.09
CA ASP A 464 -7.16 -21.73 0.71
C ASP A 464 -5.94 -20.81 0.83
N TYR A 465 -5.95 -19.97 1.86
CA TYR A 465 -4.82 -19.12 2.22
C TYR A 465 -3.64 -19.91 2.77
N VAL A 466 -3.70 -21.25 2.93
CA VAL A 466 -2.54 -22.06 3.34
C VAL A 466 -1.62 -22.26 2.14
N LYS A 467 -2.19 -22.73 1.03
CA LYS A 467 -1.45 -23.07 -0.19
C LYS A 467 -1.31 -21.90 -1.16
N HIS A 468 -2.33 -21.05 -1.27
CA HIS A 468 -2.43 -20.07 -2.35
C HIS A 468 -2.12 -18.64 -1.90
N ALA A 469 -1.74 -17.83 -2.87
CA ALA A 469 -1.54 -16.40 -2.72
C ALA A 469 -2.58 -15.64 -3.52
N VAL A 470 -3.01 -14.49 -3.00
CA VAL A 470 -3.88 -13.57 -3.73
C VAL A 470 -3.05 -12.83 -4.77
N THR A 471 -3.46 -12.90 -6.04
CA THR A 471 -2.82 -12.20 -7.15
C THR A 471 -3.84 -11.67 -8.14
N ILE A 472 -3.86 -10.35 -8.29
CA ILE A 472 -4.78 -9.68 -9.23
C ILE A 472 -4.28 -9.69 -10.68
N ARG A 473 -3.09 -10.26 -10.92
CA ARG A 473 -2.45 -10.36 -12.24
C ARG A 473 -2.82 -11.61 -13.01
N THR A 474 -3.32 -12.63 -12.31
CA THR A 474 -3.72 -13.93 -12.88
C THR A 474 -4.89 -14.49 -12.07
N PRO A 475 -6.03 -13.78 -11.99
CA PRO A 475 -7.16 -14.21 -11.17
C PRO A 475 -7.80 -15.52 -11.67
N GLU A 476 -7.55 -15.91 -12.92
CA GLU A 476 -8.10 -17.12 -13.53
C GLU A 476 -7.41 -18.41 -13.05
N ARG A 477 -6.31 -18.29 -12.29
CA ARG A 477 -5.53 -19.44 -11.81
C ARG A 477 -5.13 -19.23 -10.35
N SER A 478 -5.39 -20.23 -9.52
CA SER A 478 -4.84 -20.27 -8.17
C SER A 478 -3.31 -20.36 -8.25
N VAL A 479 -2.61 -19.42 -7.62
CA VAL A 479 -1.14 -19.38 -7.61
C VAL A 479 -0.63 -19.84 -6.25
N SER A 480 0.19 -20.90 -6.25
CA SER A 480 0.75 -21.43 -5.01
C SER A 480 1.82 -20.50 -4.45
N LYS A 481 1.85 -20.31 -3.13
CA LYS A 481 2.88 -19.50 -2.46
C LYS A 481 4.29 -20.04 -2.69
N GLN A 482 4.40 -21.36 -2.76
CA GLN A 482 5.67 -22.04 -3.02
C GLN A 482 6.25 -21.63 -4.38
N SER A 483 5.41 -21.46 -5.40
CA SER A 483 5.86 -21.00 -6.72
C SER A 483 6.36 -19.54 -6.70
N LEU A 484 5.77 -18.68 -5.88
CA LEU A 484 6.12 -17.26 -5.80
C LEU A 484 7.34 -16.99 -4.92
N TRP A 485 7.42 -17.65 -3.75
CA TRP A 485 8.39 -17.30 -2.71
C TRP A 485 9.25 -18.47 -2.22
N GLY A 486 9.01 -19.69 -2.69
CA GLY A 486 9.75 -20.90 -2.30
C GLY A 486 9.89 -21.01 -0.79
N ALA A 487 11.13 -21.20 -0.32
CA ALA A 487 11.43 -21.34 1.11
C ALA A 487 11.09 -20.12 2.01
N LYS A 488 10.74 -18.96 1.42
CA LYS A 488 10.27 -17.77 2.17
C LYS A 488 8.75 -17.74 2.36
N ALA A 489 8.01 -18.61 1.66
CA ALA A 489 6.58 -18.74 1.85
C ALA A 489 6.26 -19.18 3.28
N LYS A 490 5.19 -18.64 3.84
CA LYS A 490 4.65 -19.09 5.13
C LYS A 490 3.26 -19.67 4.92
N SER A 491 3.04 -20.89 5.38
CA SER A 491 1.78 -21.62 5.22
C SER A 491 0.62 -20.88 5.89
N TRP A 492 0.73 -20.49 7.15
CA TRP A 492 -0.35 -19.77 7.86
C TRP A 492 -0.70 -18.39 7.28
N ARG A 493 0.20 -17.73 6.58
CA ARG A 493 0.05 -16.29 6.25
C ARG A 493 -0.88 -16.06 5.06
N MET A 494 -1.87 -15.17 5.21
CA MET A 494 -2.57 -14.53 4.09
C MET A 494 -1.57 -13.76 3.22
N SER A 495 -1.13 -14.39 2.13
CA SER A 495 -0.06 -13.89 1.28
C SER A 495 -0.67 -13.20 0.05
N ILE A 496 -0.24 -11.98 -0.22
CA ILE A 496 -0.83 -11.14 -1.28
C ILE A 496 0.32 -10.60 -2.13
N GLN A 497 0.33 -10.93 -3.40
CA GLN A 497 1.35 -10.47 -4.33
C GLN A 497 1.10 -9.00 -4.70
N ASP A 498 2.13 -8.16 -4.60
CA ASP A 498 2.05 -6.80 -5.13
C ASP A 498 2.01 -6.83 -6.68
N PRO A 499 1.05 -6.12 -7.33
CA PRO A 499 0.84 -6.17 -8.77
C PRO A 499 1.98 -5.55 -9.60
N LEU A 500 2.83 -4.70 -9.02
CA LEU A 500 3.97 -4.10 -9.71
C LEU A 500 5.30 -4.66 -9.19
N GLN A 501 5.40 -4.93 -7.89
CA GLN A 501 6.56 -5.57 -7.27
C GLN A 501 6.30 -7.06 -7.02
N THR A 502 6.21 -7.88 -8.07
CA THR A 502 5.73 -9.28 -7.97
C THR A 502 6.53 -10.21 -7.05
N SER A 503 7.76 -9.84 -6.67
CA SER A 503 8.56 -10.53 -5.65
C SER A 503 8.14 -10.23 -4.21
N ARG A 504 7.30 -9.21 -3.99
CA ARG A 504 6.87 -8.71 -2.70
C ARG A 504 5.56 -9.38 -2.26
N ASP A 505 5.62 -10.02 -1.10
CA ASP A 505 4.45 -10.44 -0.32
C ASP A 505 4.01 -9.28 0.60
N LEU A 506 2.83 -8.72 0.37
CA LEU A 506 2.25 -7.67 1.20
C LEU A 506 1.78 -8.19 2.57
N GLY A 507 1.57 -9.51 2.71
CA GLY A 507 1.38 -10.18 4.00
C GLY A 507 2.68 -10.28 4.81
N GLY A 508 3.82 -9.82 4.29
CA GLY A 508 5.13 -9.94 4.95
C GLY A 508 5.21 -9.36 6.37
N MET A 509 4.38 -8.35 6.68
CA MET A 509 4.29 -7.73 8.00
C MET A 509 3.28 -8.43 8.94
N LEU A 510 2.45 -9.33 8.42
CA LEU A 510 1.45 -10.04 9.19
C LEU A 510 2.13 -11.00 10.18
N GLN A 511 1.74 -10.88 11.45
CA GLN A 511 2.10 -11.81 12.51
C GLN A 511 1.09 -12.94 12.60
N PHE A 512 1.48 -14.05 13.21
CA PHE A 512 0.62 -15.24 13.32
C PHE A 512 -0.66 -14.94 14.12
N SER A 513 -0.54 -14.23 15.25
CA SER A 513 -1.70 -13.75 16.02
C SER A 513 -2.62 -12.85 15.20
N GLY A 514 -2.04 -11.97 14.38
CA GLY A 514 -2.77 -11.10 13.47
C GLY A 514 -3.54 -11.88 12.39
N GLN A 515 -2.91 -12.90 11.80
CA GLN A 515 -3.56 -13.82 10.86
C GLN A 515 -4.78 -14.49 11.49
N ARG A 516 -4.63 -15.03 12.70
CA ARG A 516 -5.71 -15.74 13.38
C ARG A 516 -6.90 -14.80 13.62
N LYS A 517 -6.62 -13.60 14.14
CA LYS A 517 -7.65 -12.57 14.31
C LYS A 517 -8.33 -12.21 12.99
N ILE A 518 -7.59 -12.07 11.87
CA ILE A 518 -8.20 -11.81 10.56
C ILE A 518 -9.13 -12.95 10.14
N ALA A 519 -8.72 -14.21 10.30
CA ALA A 519 -9.55 -15.37 9.97
C ALA A 519 -10.83 -15.40 10.81
N ASP A 520 -10.70 -15.21 12.13
CA ASP A 520 -11.84 -15.15 13.05
C ASP A 520 -12.80 -14.01 12.71
N GLU A 521 -12.24 -12.86 12.33
CA GLU A 521 -13.01 -11.67 12.00
C GLU A 521 -13.76 -11.82 10.66
N MET A 522 -13.16 -12.47 9.65
CA MET A 522 -13.84 -12.82 8.40
C MET A 522 -15.01 -13.77 8.65
N ARG A 523 -14.79 -14.84 9.46
CA ARG A 523 -15.85 -15.80 9.79
C ARG A 523 -17.00 -15.14 10.56
N ARG A 524 -16.69 -14.32 11.57
CA ARG A 524 -17.73 -13.60 12.33
C ARG A 524 -18.51 -12.66 11.42
N ALA A 525 -17.84 -11.89 10.56
CA ALA A 525 -18.51 -10.98 9.62
C ALA A 525 -19.48 -11.75 8.70
N HIS A 526 -19.03 -12.86 8.14
CA HIS A 526 -19.87 -13.76 7.34
C HIS A 526 -21.10 -14.24 8.13
N VAL A 527 -20.92 -14.77 9.35
CA VAL A 527 -22.02 -15.26 10.19
C VAL A 527 -23.03 -14.16 10.53
N LEU A 528 -22.57 -12.94 10.79
CA LEU A 528 -23.44 -11.81 11.11
C LEU A 528 -24.25 -11.36 9.89
N LEU A 529 -23.64 -11.33 8.70
CA LEU A 529 -24.32 -10.99 7.45
C LEU A 529 -25.36 -12.04 7.05
N VAL A 530 -25.04 -13.34 7.17
CA VAL A 530 -26.00 -14.43 6.95
C VAL A 530 -27.23 -14.31 7.86
N ARG A 531 -27.06 -13.74 9.06
CA ARG A 531 -28.15 -13.45 10.01
C ARG A 531 -28.83 -12.10 9.76
N CYS A 532 -28.58 -11.47 8.61
CA CYS A 532 -29.12 -10.17 8.22
C CYS A 532 -28.78 -9.04 9.21
N GLY A 533 -27.64 -9.13 9.90
CA GLY A 533 -27.17 -8.09 10.81
C GLY A 533 -26.73 -6.82 10.08
N SER A 534 -26.84 -5.65 10.72
CA SER A 534 -26.34 -4.38 10.19
C SER A 534 -24.83 -4.46 9.90
N PHE A 535 -24.41 -4.01 8.71
CA PHE A 535 -23.00 -3.99 8.35
C PHE A 535 -22.23 -2.93 9.17
N LEU A 536 -22.80 -1.75 9.37
CA LEU A 536 -22.14 -0.69 10.13
C LEU A 536 -22.17 -0.92 11.65
N ASP A 537 -23.29 -1.36 12.22
CA ASP A 537 -23.44 -1.42 13.67
C ASP A 537 -22.99 -2.75 14.29
N MET A 538 -23.04 -3.86 13.53
CA MET A 538 -22.73 -5.19 14.05
C MET A 538 -21.45 -5.78 13.44
N VAL A 539 -21.24 -5.60 12.13
CA VAL A 539 -20.11 -6.24 11.42
C VAL A 539 -18.82 -5.45 11.60
N CYS A 540 -18.87 -4.14 11.33
CA CYS A 540 -17.80 -3.18 11.64
C CYS A 540 -17.66 -3.01 13.15
#